data_AF-A0A2L0KIM1-F1
#
_entry.id   AF-A0A2L0KIM1-F1
#
_cell.length_a   1.000
_cell.length_b   1.000
_cell.length_c   1.000
_cell.angle_alpha   90.00
_cell.angle_beta   90.00
_cell.angle_gamma   90.00
#
_symmetry.space_group_name_H-M   'P 1'
#
loop_
_entity.id
_entity.type
_entity.pdbx_description
1 polymer ?
#
loop_
_entity_poly.entity_id
_entity_poly.type
_entity_poly.pdbx_seq_one_letter_code
_entity_poly.pdbx_strand_id
1 'polypeptide(L)'
;MTDITELAQRNELLIANGQQTADLLRHLADNEIDSDYFAVVSECESYGKETDAELSITEFALRAAGYVDALVEALENANRYIERLREWNAGLAQESCERQQLISELEPIRAAAEKLVRCKGRYHSEQNYRALAALFGVKTPDLPPLEHENVHYADAAEMEIAALRQRIAELESRTVTVKLPQRLQPGADGWDDWYMHSDNEGEYLKFDDVLAMLTAAGIKVEAE
;
A
#
# COMPACT_ATOMS: atom_id res chain seq x y z
N MET A 1 7.46 14.30 40.78
CA MET A 1 7.62 13.02 40.07
C MET A 1 8.85 12.39 40.67
N THR A 2 8.67 11.42 41.57
CA THR A 2 9.78 10.77 42.27
C THR A 2 10.63 10.03 41.24
N ASP A 3 11.95 10.19 41.29
CA ASP A 3 12.83 9.48 40.38
C ASP A 3 12.70 7.97 40.63
N ILE A 4 12.54 7.20 39.56
CA ILE A 4 12.34 5.75 39.62
C ILE A 4 13.59 5.06 40.19
N THR A 5 14.76 5.64 39.93
CA THR A 5 16.03 5.13 40.49
C THR A 5 16.13 5.39 41.99
N GLU A 6 15.65 6.56 42.45
CA GLU A 6 15.57 6.89 43.88
C GLU A 6 14.58 5.98 44.62
N LEU A 7 13.46 5.62 43.99
CA LEU A 7 12.50 4.66 44.55
C LEU A 7 13.10 3.25 44.69
N ALA A 8 13.88 2.79 43.70
CA ALA A 8 14.55 1.50 43.75
C ALA A 8 15.59 1.46 44.88
N GLN A 9 16.46 2.47 44.97
CA GLN A 9 17.45 2.60 46.05
C GLN A 9 16.80 2.65 47.43
N ARG A 10 15.67 3.37 47.56
CA ARG A 10 14.90 3.40 48.80
C ARG A 10 14.36 2.01 49.18
N ASN A 11 13.85 1.25 48.21
CA ASN A 11 13.32 -0.08 48.49
C ASN A 11 14.42 -1.08 48.89
N GLU A 12 15.60 -0.99 48.28
CA GLU A 12 16.78 -1.78 48.70
C GLU A 12 17.16 -1.47 50.15
N LEU A 13 17.18 -0.19 50.53
CA LEU A 13 17.47 0.22 51.90
C LEU A 13 16.39 -0.23 52.90
N LEU A 14 15.12 -0.22 52.50
CA LEU A 14 14.02 -0.74 53.32
C LEU A 14 14.12 -2.25 53.54
N ILE A 15 14.50 -3.01 52.51
CA ILE A 15 14.75 -4.45 52.62
C ILE A 15 15.90 -4.73 53.59
N ALA A 16 17.04 -4.03 53.41
CA ALA A 16 18.20 -4.18 54.28
C ALA A 16 17.89 -3.83 55.74
N ASN A 17 17.17 -2.72 55.98
CA ASN A 17 16.76 -2.32 57.32
C ASN A 17 15.76 -3.33 57.93
N GLY A 18 14.84 -3.87 57.13
CA GLY A 18 13.91 -4.90 57.57
C GLY A 18 14.64 -6.17 58.00
N GLN A 19 15.58 -6.65 57.20
CA GLN A 19 16.42 -7.81 57.54
C GLN A 19 17.20 -7.58 58.84
N GLN A 20 17.87 -6.44 58.98
CA GLN A 20 18.56 -6.07 60.22
C GLN A 20 17.62 -6.01 61.42
N THR A 21 16.41 -5.49 61.25
CA THR A 21 15.41 -5.41 62.32
C THR A 21 14.95 -6.80 62.75
N ALA A 22 14.70 -7.70 61.80
CA ALA A 22 14.35 -9.09 62.10
C ALA A 22 15.49 -9.81 62.82
N ASP A 23 16.75 -9.61 62.41
CA ASP A 23 17.93 -10.18 63.07
C ASP A 23 18.10 -9.66 64.50
N LEU A 24 17.93 -8.36 64.72
CA LEU A 24 17.96 -7.78 66.07
C LEU A 24 16.87 -8.34 66.97
N LEU A 25 15.67 -8.58 66.43
CA LEU A 25 14.57 -9.20 67.18
C LEU A 25 14.84 -10.68 67.51
N ARG A 26 15.48 -11.43 66.61
CA ARG A 26 15.95 -12.80 66.92
C ARG A 26 17.03 -12.78 68.01
N HIS A 27 18.00 -11.87 67.92
CA HIS A 27 19.00 -11.70 68.98
C HIS A 27 18.38 -11.31 70.32
N LEU A 28 17.31 -10.49 70.31
CA LEU A 28 16.57 -10.17 71.53
C LEU A 28 15.92 -11.42 72.14
N ALA A 29 15.37 -12.30 71.30
CA ALA A 29 14.78 -13.55 71.73
C ALA A 29 15.81 -14.54 72.31
N ASP A 30 17.04 -14.53 71.77
CA ASP A 30 18.13 -15.39 72.22
C ASP A 30 18.78 -14.92 73.54
N ASN A 31 18.47 -13.70 74.01
CA ASN A 31 18.96 -13.25 75.30
C ASN A 31 18.26 -14.00 76.43
N GLU A 32 19.05 -14.54 77.36
CA GLU A 32 18.60 -15.23 78.57
C GLU A 32 17.98 -14.21 79.55
N ILE A 33 16.78 -13.74 79.22
CA ILE A 33 15.98 -12.91 80.11
C ILE A 33 15.11 -13.88 80.91
N ASP A 34 15.30 -13.92 82.24
CA ASP A 34 14.32 -14.48 83.18
C ASP A 34 13.03 -13.64 83.08
N SER A 35 12.23 -13.89 82.05
CA SER A 35 11.09 -13.04 81.70
C SER A 35 9.80 -13.62 82.27
N ASP A 36 9.22 -12.91 83.22
CA ASP A 36 7.80 -13.01 83.55
C ASP A 36 6.96 -12.63 82.31
N TYR A 37 5.78 -13.23 82.16
CA TYR A 37 4.83 -12.89 81.09
C TYR A 37 4.39 -11.43 81.25
N PHE A 38 4.38 -10.68 80.15
CA PHE A 38 3.89 -9.31 80.13
C PHE A 38 2.69 -9.18 79.20
N ALA A 39 1.73 -8.34 79.59
CA ALA A 39 0.60 -8.00 78.73
C ALA A 39 1.08 -7.07 77.62
N VAL A 40 0.93 -7.51 76.38
CA VAL A 40 1.14 -6.68 75.19
C VAL A 40 -0.22 -6.16 74.75
N VAL A 41 -0.38 -4.84 74.75
CA VAL A 41 -1.48 -4.17 74.07
C VAL A 41 -0.91 -3.54 72.81
N SER A 42 -1.41 -3.96 71.65
CA SER A 42 -1.03 -3.37 70.36
C SER A 42 -2.24 -2.67 69.74
N GLU A 43 -2.10 -1.37 69.52
CA GLU A 43 -3.02 -0.59 68.70
C GLU A 43 -2.41 -0.43 67.31
N CYS A 44 -3.05 -1.03 66.32
CA CYS A 44 -2.77 -0.73 64.92
C CYS A 44 -3.90 0.17 64.40
N GLU A 45 -3.64 1.47 64.21
CA GLU A 45 -4.61 2.46 63.73
C GLU A 45 -5.34 2.02 62.44
N SER A 46 -4.70 1.17 61.63
CA SER A 46 -5.24 0.64 60.38
C SER A 46 -6.25 -0.50 60.53
N TYR A 47 -6.25 -1.23 61.66
CA TYR A 47 -7.08 -2.43 61.87
C TYR A 47 -7.96 -2.41 63.11
N GLY A 48 -7.87 -1.38 63.98
CA GLY A 48 -8.87 -1.04 64.99
C GLY A 48 -9.23 -2.14 66.01
N LYS A 49 -8.42 -3.20 66.10
CA LYS A 49 -8.59 -4.26 67.08
C LYS A 49 -7.39 -4.24 68.02
N GLU A 50 -7.63 -3.82 69.25
CA GLU A 50 -6.74 -4.13 70.37
C GLU A 50 -6.66 -5.65 70.47
N THR A 51 -5.45 -6.18 70.37
CA THR A 51 -5.18 -7.59 70.64
C THR A 51 -4.40 -7.67 71.94
N ASP A 52 -5.08 -8.13 72.98
CA ASP A 52 -4.45 -8.45 74.25
C ASP A 52 -3.81 -9.83 74.16
N ALA A 53 -2.52 -9.90 74.42
CA ALA A 53 -1.79 -11.16 74.53
C ALA A 53 -0.82 -11.10 75.70
N GLU A 54 -0.81 -12.15 76.52
CA GLU A 54 0.24 -12.39 77.50
C GLU A 54 1.31 -13.24 76.83
N LEU A 55 2.47 -12.65 76.57
CA LEU A 55 3.59 -13.32 75.89
C LEU A 55 4.86 -13.14 76.71
N SER A 56 5.78 -14.11 76.59
CA SER A 56 7.16 -13.89 77.02
C SER A 56 7.86 -12.94 76.05
N ILE A 57 8.91 -12.25 76.50
CA ILE A 57 9.70 -11.37 75.62
C ILE A 57 10.28 -12.16 74.44
N THR A 58 10.73 -13.39 74.67
CA THR A 58 11.21 -14.30 73.63
C THR A 58 10.15 -14.57 72.57
N GLU A 59 8.93 -14.94 72.97
CA GLU A 59 7.86 -15.25 72.03
C GLU A 59 7.40 -14.01 71.25
N PHE A 60 7.29 -12.87 71.92
CA PHE A 60 6.94 -11.61 71.27
C PHE A 60 8.00 -11.20 70.23
N ALA A 61 9.28 -11.29 70.59
CA ALA A 61 10.39 -10.93 69.70
C ALA A 61 10.47 -11.85 68.47
N LEU A 62 10.30 -13.16 68.63
CA LEU A 62 10.24 -14.11 67.51
C LEU A 62 9.05 -13.84 66.58
N ARG A 63 7.88 -13.55 67.15
CA ARG A 63 6.68 -13.23 66.38
C ARG A 63 6.86 -11.92 65.60
N ALA A 64 7.42 -10.90 66.23
CA ALA A 64 7.73 -9.62 65.60
C ALA A 64 8.75 -9.79 64.46
N ALA A 65 9.81 -10.60 64.65
CA ALA A 65 10.77 -10.92 63.61
C ALA A 65 10.08 -11.56 62.40
N GLY A 66 9.20 -12.54 62.64
CA GLY A 66 8.44 -13.20 61.58
C GLY A 66 7.51 -12.25 60.81
N TYR A 67 6.93 -11.23 61.46
CA TYR A 67 6.16 -10.20 60.75
C TYR A 67 7.04 -9.34 59.85
N VAL A 68 8.22 -8.95 60.33
CA VAL A 68 9.17 -8.17 59.53
C VAL A 68 9.66 -8.98 58.33
N ASP A 69 9.97 -10.27 58.51
CA ASP A 69 10.35 -11.16 57.41
C ASP A 69 9.28 -11.22 56.31
N ALA A 70 8.01 -11.41 56.71
CA ALA A 70 6.90 -11.47 55.78
C ALA A 70 6.72 -10.16 55.00
N LEU A 71 6.96 -9.01 55.64
CA LEU A 71 6.93 -7.70 54.98
C LEU A 71 8.09 -7.52 54.01
N VAL A 72 9.29 -7.95 54.38
CA VAL A 72 10.48 -7.91 53.51
C VAL A 72 10.26 -8.79 52.28
N GLU A 73 9.79 -10.02 52.47
CA GLU A 73 9.49 -10.94 51.36
C GLU A 73 8.41 -10.37 50.44
N ALA A 74 7.35 -9.78 51.00
CA ALA A 74 6.31 -9.12 50.22
C ALA A 74 6.87 -7.93 49.40
N LEU A 75 7.75 -7.13 49.98
CA LEU A 75 8.40 -5.99 49.29
C LEU A 75 9.32 -6.46 48.16
N GLU A 76 10.13 -7.51 48.38
CA GLU A 76 10.97 -8.13 47.36
C GLU A 76 10.13 -8.69 46.20
N ASN A 77 9.04 -9.38 46.51
CA ASN A 77 8.10 -9.90 45.52
C ASN A 77 7.45 -8.79 44.70
N ALA A 78 7.03 -7.70 45.34
CA ALA A 78 6.46 -6.55 44.68
C ALA A 78 7.49 -5.87 43.75
N ASN A 79 8.73 -5.69 44.20
CA ASN A 79 9.82 -5.12 43.37
C ASN A 79 10.07 -5.97 42.12
N ARG A 80 10.21 -7.29 42.27
CA ARG A 80 10.39 -8.23 41.14
C ARG A 80 9.21 -8.18 40.17
N TYR A 81 7.99 -8.00 40.67
CA TYR A 81 6.80 -7.85 39.83
C TYR A 81 6.81 -6.54 39.04
N ILE A 82 7.17 -5.43 39.69
CA ILE A 82 7.32 -4.12 39.04
C ILE A 82 8.39 -4.18 37.93
N GLU A 83 9.52 -4.84 38.17
CA GLU A 83 10.56 -5.03 37.16
C GLU A 83 10.04 -5.79 35.93
N ARG A 84 9.35 -6.93 36.15
CA ARG A 84 8.73 -7.68 35.04
C ARG A 84 7.73 -6.85 34.25
N LEU A 85 6.91 -6.03 34.92
CA LEU A 85 6.00 -5.11 34.25
C LEU A 85 6.73 -4.06 33.42
N ARG A 86 7.89 -3.58 33.89
CA ARG A 86 8.72 -2.62 33.13
C ARG A 86 9.30 -3.26 31.87
N GLU A 87 9.86 -4.45 31.99
CA GLU A 87 10.38 -5.20 30.84
C GLU A 87 9.29 -5.46 29.80
N TRP A 88 8.12 -5.93 30.25
CA TRP A 88 6.98 -6.17 29.38
C TRP A 88 6.48 -4.89 28.70
N ASN A 89 6.35 -3.79 29.44
CA ASN A 89 5.95 -2.49 28.89
C ASN A 89 6.98 -1.95 27.89
N ALA A 90 8.28 -2.15 28.14
CA ALA A 90 9.33 -1.77 27.20
C ALA A 90 9.22 -2.55 25.88
N GLY A 91 8.95 -3.86 25.96
CA GLY A 91 8.68 -4.69 24.78
C GLY A 91 7.45 -4.22 24.00
N LEU A 92 6.34 -3.94 24.69
CA LEU A 92 5.14 -3.38 24.04
C LEU A 92 5.38 -2.02 23.38
N ALA A 93 6.16 -1.15 24.01
CA ALA A 93 6.51 0.15 23.44
C ALA A 93 7.32 -0.02 22.15
N GLN A 94 8.24 -0.97 22.13
CA GLN A 94 9.00 -1.32 20.93
C GLN A 94 8.08 -1.87 19.83
N GLU A 95 7.25 -2.87 20.11
CA GLU A 95 6.29 -3.40 19.14
C GLU A 95 5.35 -2.31 18.59
N SER A 96 4.92 -1.38 19.46
CA SER A 96 4.08 -0.26 19.05
C SER A 96 4.81 0.67 18.09
N CYS A 97 6.11 0.91 18.30
CA CYS A 97 6.93 1.72 17.40
C CYS A 97 7.08 1.04 16.03
N GLU A 98 7.41 -0.25 16.01
CA GLU A 98 7.55 -1.04 14.79
C GLU A 98 6.24 -1.08 13.98
N ARG A 99 5.10 -1.31 14.65
CA ARG A 99 3.79 -1.27 14.00
C ARG A 99 3.47 0.12 13.46
N GLN A 100 3.81 1.19 14.18
CA GLN A 100 3.57 2.55 13.73
C GLN A 100 4.40 2.88 12.47
N GLN A 101 5.64 2.39 12.39
CA GLN A 101 6.48 2.49 11.20
C GLN A 101 5.84 1.76 10.02
N LEU A 102 5.46 0.49 10.19
CA LEU A 102 4.77 -0.28 9.14
C LEU A 102 3.49 0.40 8.65
N ILE A 103 2.67 0.95 9.56
CA ILE A 103 1.48 1.72 9.19
C ILE A 103 1.86 2.92 8.32
N SER A 104 2.91 3.67 8.72
CA SER A 104 3.38 4.83 7.96
C SER A 104 3.90 4.47 6.56
N GLU A 105 4.52 3.30 6.40
CA GLU A 105 4.97 2.77 5.10
C GLU A 105 3.82 2.33 4.21
N LEU A 106 2.74 1.80 4.79
CA LEU A 106 1.56 1.34 4.04
C LEU A 106 0.59 2.47 3.66
N GLU A 107 0.56 3.57 4.41
CA GLU A 107 -0.27 4.75 4.12
C GLU A 107 -0.13 5.28 2.67
N PRO A 108 1.07 5.49 2.10
CA PRO A 108 1.19 5.94 0.71
C PRO A 108 0.66 4.90 -0.29
N ILE A 109 0.82 3.60 -0.02
CA ILE A 109 0.30 2.53 -0.88
C ILE A 109 -1.22 2.55 -0.87
N ARG A 110 -1.82 2.65 0.32
CA ARG A 110 -3.27 2.79 0.50
C ARG A 110 -3.78 4.04 -0.23
N ALA A 111 -3.14 5.19 -0.05
CA ALA A 111 -3.52 6.44 -0.72
C ALA A 111 -3.40 6.35 -2.25
N ALA A 112 -2.37 5.66 -2.77
CA ALA A 112 -2.23 5.41 -4.20
C ALA A 112 -3.33 4.48 -4.73
N ALA A 113 -3.65 3.41 -4.00
CA ALA A 113 -4.76 2.52 -4.34
C ALA A 113 -6.11 3.26 -4.34
N GLU A 114 -6.38 4.11 -3.34
CA GLU A 114 -7.58 4.95 -3.30
C GLU A 114 -7.67 5.89 -4.52
N LYS A 115 -6.55 6.52 -4.91
CA LYS A 115 -6.49 7.38 -6.11
C LYS A 115 -6.78 6.58 -7.38
N LEU A 116 -6.17 5.40 -7.53
CA LEU A 116 -6.42 4.53 -8.68
C LEU A 116 -7.89 4.15 -8.80
N VAL A 117 -8.51 3.71 -7.69
CA VAL A 117 -9.94 3.40 -7.62
C VAL A 117 -10.81 4.60 -8.07
N ARG A 118 -10.48 5.81 -7.60
CA ARG A 118 -11.24 7.04 -7.92
C ARG A 118 -11.07 7.52 -9.37
N CYS A 119 -9.89 7.36 -9.96
CA CYS A 119 -9.60 7.83 -11.32
C CYS A 119 -10.34 7.07 -12.43
N LYS A 120 -11.10 6.03 -12.08
CA LYS A 120 -11.56 5.04 -13.05
C LYS A 120 -12.99 5.19 -13.57
N GLY A 121 -13.68 6.27 -13.26
CA GLY A 121 -14.89 6.65 -14.00
C GLY A 121 -14.65 7.05 -15.48
N ARG A 122 -13.47 6.77 -16.08
CA ARG A 122 -13.07 7.28 -17.41
C ARG A 122 -12.42 6.28 -18.39
N TYR A 123 -12.16 5.01 -18.04
CA TYR A 123 -11.52 4.06 -18.96
C TYR A 123 -12.13 2.64 -18.84
N HIS A 124 -12.48 2.04 -19.99
CA HIS A 124 -13.04 0.70 -20.35
C HIS A 124 -12.81 -0.55 -19.47
N SER A 125 -12.63 -0.46 -18.16
CA SER A 125 -12.01 -1.53 -17.37
C SER A 125 -12.76 -1.88 -16.08
N GLU A 126 -14.07 -1.64 -16.02
CA GLU A 126 -14.90 -1.93 -14.83
C GLU A 126 -14.72 -3.35 -14.29
N GLN A 127 -14.53 -4.35 -15.14
CA GLN A 127 -14.27 -5.73 -14.73
C GLN A 127 -12.97 -5.89 -13.95
N ASN A 128 -11.88 -5.24 -14.38
CA ASN A 128 -10.60 -5.26 -13.66
C ASN A 128 -10.72 -4.59 -12.28
N TYR A 129 -11.64 -3.64 -12.10
CA TYR A 129 -11.81 -2.94 -10.82
C TYR A 129 -12.73 -3.69 -9.88
N ARG A 130 -13.73 -4.41 -10.39
CA ARG A 130 -14.48 -5.40 -9.61
C ARG A 130 -13.55 -6.52 -9.11
N ALA A 131 -12.62 -7.00 -9.95
CA ALA A 131 -11.63 -8.00 -9.56
C ALA A 131 -10.64 -7.49 -8.49
N LEU A 132 -10.11 -6.27 -8.65
CA LEU A 132 -9.26 -5.64 -7.64
C LEU A 132 -10.00 -5.36 -6.33
N ALA A 133 -11.22 -4.84 -6.38
CA ALA A 133 -12.03 -4.56 -5.20
C ALA A 133 -12.38 -5.84 -4.43
N ALA A 134 -12.64 -6.95 -5.13
CA ALA A 134 -12.80 -8.27 -4.51
C ALA A 134 -11.48 -8.76 -3.86
N LEU A 135 -10.34 -8.54 -4.51
CA LEU A 135 -9.02 -8.95 -4.00
C LEU A 135 -8.61 -8.17 -2.73
N PHE A 136 -8.99 -6.89 -2.64
CA PHE A 136 -8.73 -6.02 -1.49
C PHE A 136 -9.89 -5.96 -0.47
N GLY A 137 -11.00 -6.68 -0.71
CA GLY A 137 -12.16 -6.72 0.19
C GLY A 137 -12.91 -5.39 0.34
N VAL A 138 -12.78 -4.47 -0.62
CA VAL A 138 -13.38 -3.12 -0.57
C VAL A 138 -14.76 -3.15 -1.25
N LYS A 139 -15.79 -2.57 -0.61
CA LYS A 139 -17.12 -2.43 -1.22
C LYS A 139 -17.05 -1.46 -2.39
N THR A 140 -17.35 -1.94 -3.60
CA THR A 140 -17.47 -1.11 -4.78
C THR A 140 -18.70 -0.21 -4.67
N PRO A 141 -18.59 1.11 -4.94
CA PRO A 141 -19.76 1.96 -5.13
C PRO A 141 -20.66 1.40 -6.23
N ASP A 142 -21.98 1.57 -6.09
CA ASP A 142 -22.97 1.10 -7.07
C ASP A 142 -22.73 1.84 -8.40
N LEU A 143 -22.22 1.12 -9.40
CA LEU A 143 -21.91 1.67 -10.71
C LEU A 143 -23.12 1.47 -11.63
N PRO A 144 -23.52 2.50 -12.40
CA PRO A 144 -24.61 2.37 -13.35
C PRO A 144 -24.32 1.26 -14.38
N PRO A 145 -25.36 0.59 -14.91
CA PRO A 145 -25.18 -0.47 -15.89
C PRO A 145 -24.43 0.04 -17.13
N LEU A 146 -23.57 -0.82 -17.68
CA LEU A 146 -22.71 -0.54 -18.85
C LEU A 146 -23.56 -0.16 -20.07
N GLU A 147 -23.87 1.12 -20.23
CA GLU A 147 -24.27 1.64 -21.54
C GLU A 147 -23.06 1.51 -22.46
N HIS A 148 -23.24 0.81 -23.58
CA HIS A 148 -22.18 0.57 -24.55
C HIS A 148 -21.88 1.88 -25.31
N GLU A 149 -21.14 2.79 -24.68
CA GLU A 149 -20.76 4.09 -25.27
C GLU A 149 -19.85 3.95 -26.51
N ASN A 150 -19.33 2.74 -26.77
CA ASN A 150 -18.57 2.41 -27.97
C ASN A 150 -19.42 2.20 -29.23
N VAL A 151 -20.76 2.16 -29.13
CA VAL A 151 -21.61 2.03 -30.32
C VAL A 151 -21.63 3.34 -31.12
N HIS A 152 -21.48 4.50 -30.46
CA HIS A 152 -21.56 5.79 -31.16
C HIS A 152 -20.35 6.13 -32.04
N TYR A 153 -19.15 5.62 -31.70
CA TYR A 153 -17.98 5.74 -32.58
C TYR A 153 -17.92 4.66 -33.66
N ALA A 154 -18.49 3.48 -33.40
CA ALA A 154 -18.59 2.42 -34.41
C ALA A 154 -19.50 2.88 -35.55
N ASP A 155 -20.70 3.39 -35.25
CA ASP A 155 -21.66 3.80 -36.28
C ASP A 155 -21.15 5.00 -37.11
N ALA A 156 -20.50 5.98 -36.47
CA ALA A 156 -19.93 7.13 -37.17
C ALA A 156 -18.72 6.74 -38.05
N ALA A 157 -17.81 5.91 -37.52
CA ALA A 157 -16.67 5.42 -38.30
C ALA A 157 -17.10 4.49 -39.43
N GLU A 158 -18.13 3.66 -39.23
CA GLU A 158 -18.70 2.80 -40.26
C GLU A 158 -19.35 3.62 -41.38
N MET A 159 -20.06 4.70 -41.06
CA MET A 159 -20.58 5.63 -42.06
C MET A 159 -19.47 6.33 -42.85
N GLU A 160 -18.40 6.79 -42.19
CA GLU A 160 -17.25 7.41 -42.87
C GLU A 160 -16.51 6.40 -43.76
N ILE A 161 -16.30 5.18 -43.28
CA ILE A 161 -15.67 4.10 -44.06
C ILE A 161 -16.54 3.74 -45.27
N ALA A 162 -17.87 3.69 -45.12
CA ALA A 162 -18.79 3.44 -46.22
C ALA A 162 -18.75 4.57 -47.27
N ALA A 163 -18.77 5.84 -46.83
CA ALA A 163 -18.68 7.00 -47.70
C ALA A 163 -17.33 7.06 -48.46
N LEU A 164 -16.22 6.77 -47.79
CA LEU A 164 -14.89 6.71 -48.40
C LEU A 164 -14.78 5.57 -49.41
N ARG A 165 -15.32 4.38 -49.09
CA ARG A 165 -15.37 3.25 -50.04
C ARG A 165 -16.18 3.59 -51.29
N GLN A 166 -17.31 4.28 -51.13
CA GLN A 166 -18.12 4.72 -52.26
C GLN A 166 -17.38 5.74 -53.13
N ARG A 167 -16.67 6.69 -52.51
CA ARG A 167 -15.87 7.69 -53.24
C ARG A 167 -14.68 7.06 -53.98
N ILE A 168 -14.02 6.08 -53.38
CA ILE A 168 -12.95 5.31 -54.03
C ILE A 168 -13.53 4.57 -55.24
N ALA A 169 -14.65 3.86 -55.10
CA ALA A 169 -15.28 3.15 -56.21
C ALA A 169 -15.70 4.11 -57.35
N GLU A 170 -16.23 5.29 -57.01
CA GLU A 170 -16.55 6.33 -57.99
C GLU A 170 -15.29 6.80 -58.73
N LEU A 171 -14.20 7.09 -58.01
CA LEU A 171 -12.93 7.53 -58.61
C LEU A 171 -12.27 6.43 -59.45
N GLU A 172 -12.32 5.17 -59.01
CA GLU A 172 -11.83 4.02 -59.76
C GLU A 172 -12.67 3.74 -61.02
N SER A 173 -13.97 4.06 -60.99
CA SER A 173 -14.86 3.95 -62.17
C SER A 173 -14.65 5.07 -63.19
N ARG A 174 -14.09 6.21 -62.78
CA ARG A 174 -13.76 7.32 -63.69
C ARG A 174 -12.53 6.94 -64.49
N THR A 175 -12.74 6.25 -65.60
CA THR A 175 -11.71 6.03 -66.61
C THR A 175 -11.35 7.38 -67.24
N VAL A 176 -10.16 7.90 -66.93
CA VAL A 176 -9.57 9.03 -67.66
C VAL A 176 -9.08 8.50 -68.99
N THR A 177 -9.78 8.85 -70.05
CA THR A 177 -9.40 8.52 -71.42
C THR A 177 -8.89 9.76 -72.14
N VAL A 178 -7.77 9.61 -72.85
CA VAL A 178 -7.14 10.72 -73.60
C VAL A 178 -7.12 10.37 -75.08
N LYS A 179 -7.46 11.35 -75.92
CA LYS A 179 -7.28 11.25 -77.38
C LYS A 179 -5.87 11.66 -77.74
N LEU A 180 -5.17 10.78 -78.45
CA LEU A 180 -3.81 11.06 -78.89
C LEU A 180 -3.79 11.98 -80.13
N PRO A 181 -2.70 12.75 -80.34
CA PRO A 181 -2.49 13.53 -81.57
C PRO A 181 -2.54 12.66 -82.83
N GLN A 182 -2.65 13.28 -84.01
CA GLN A 182 -2.68 12.55 -85.29
C GLN A 182 -1.45 11.64 -85.43
N ARG A 183 -1.70 10.35 -85.68
CA ARG A 183 -0.69 9.35 -86.00
C ARG A 183 -0.13 9.62 -87.40
N LEU A 184 1.18 9.76 -87.51
CA LEU A 184 1.85 9.88 -88.80
C LEU A 184 2.38 8.50 -89.21
N GLN A 185 1.99 8.03 -90.38
CA GLN A 185 2.62 6.89 -91.05
C GLN A 185 3.51 7.42 -92.17
N PRO A 186 4.83 7.50 -91.97
CA PRO A 186 5.75 7.82 -93.06
C PRO A 186 5.64 6.73 -94.13
N GLY A 187 5.37 7.12 -95.38
CA GLY A 187 5.16 6.17 -96.46
C GLY A 187 6.34 5.23 -96.67
N ALA A 188 6.00 3.94 -96.81
CA ALA A 188 6.81 2.83 -97.31
C ALA A 188 8.11 2.50 -96.54
N ASP A 189 8.07 1.35 -95.86
CA ASP A 189 9.20 0.48 -95.48
C ASP A 189 9.65 0.50 -94.00
N GLY A 190 8.89 1.12 -93.08
CA GLY A 190 9.12 1.04 -91.64
C GLY A 190 7.85 0.71 -90.85
N TRP A 191 7.94 -0.22 -89.88
CA TRP A 191 6.85 -0.60 -88.97
C TRP A 191 6.76 0.27 -87.71
N ASP A 192 7.46 1.42 -87.66
CA ASP A 192 7.43 2.30 -86.49
C ASP A 192 6.34 3.38 -86.67
N ASP A 193 5.30 3.31 -85.83
CA ASP A 193 4.26 4.34 -85.71
C ASP A 193 4.77 5.49 -84.81
N TRP A 194 4.62 6.74 -85.25
CA TRP A 194 5.10 7.94 -84.53
C TRP A 194 4.00 8.98 -84.29
N TYR A 195 4.09 9.67 -83.16
CA TYR A 195 3.24 10.81 -82.81
C TYR A 195 3.97 12.15 -82.97
N MET A 196 3.24 13.16 -83.46
CA MET A 196 3.72 14.53 -83.59
C MET A 196 3.62 15.25 -82.23
N HIS A 197 4.75 15.74 -81.72
CA HIS A 197 4.76 16.66 -80.57
C HIS A 197 4.51 18.10 -81.05
N SER A 198 4.06 18.98 -80.15
CA SER A 198 3.67 20.36 -80.49
C SER A 198 4.83 21.37 -80.50
N ASP A 199 6.09 20.92 -80.35
CA ASP A 199 7.24 21.81 -80.50
C ASP A 199 7.65 21.92 -81.97
N ASN A 200 8.03 23.14 -82.37
CA ASN A 200 8.44 23.45 -83.73
C ASN A 200 9.84 22.89 -84.10
N GLU A 201 10.38 21.98 -83.29
CA GLU A 201 11.74 21.43 -83.43
C GLU A 201 11.74 20.00 -84.03
N GLY A 202 10.57 19.39 -84.23
CA GLY A 202 10.41 18.22 -85.10
C GLY A 202 10.87 16.88 -84.51
N GLU A 203 10.92 16.76 -83.17
CA GLU A 203 11.15 15.47 -82.51
C GLU A 203 9.87 14.60 -82.55
N TYR A 204 10.03 13.34 -82.96
CA TYR A 204 8.94 12.37 -83.04
C TYR A 204 9.04 11.37 -81.87
N LEU A 205 7.91 11.10 -81.22
CA LEU A 205 7.82 10.09 -80.16
C LEU A 205 7.26 8.77 -80.71
N LYS A 206 7.89 7.64 -80.36
CA LYS A 206 7.38 6.32 -80.73
C LYS A 206 6.03 6.08 -80.06
N PHE A 207 5.10 5.51 -80.81
CA PHE A 207 3.78 5.14 -80.31
C PHE A 207 3.87 4.26 -79.04
N ASP A 208 4.74 3.25 -79.06
CA ASP A 208 4.90 2.32 -77.95
C ASP A 208 5.43 2.99 -76.69
N ASP A 209 6.33 3.97 -76.82
CA ASP A 209 6.89 4.72 -75.69
C ASP A 209 5.81 5.61 -75.05
N VAL A 210 4.98 6.27 -75.87
CA VAL A 210 3.84 7.06 -75.40
C VAL A 210 2.80 6.19 -74.70
N LEU A 211 2.48 5.02 -75.28
CA LEU A 211 1.54 4.08 -74.69
C LEU A 211 2.06 3.50 -73.37
N ALA A 212 3.35 3.17 -73.29
CA ALA A 212 3.99 2.68 -72.08
C ALA A 212 3.99 3.75 -70.98
N MET A 213 4.30 5.01 -71.29
CA MET A 213 4.24 6.12 -70.33
C MET A 213 2.82 6.36 -69.81
N LEU A 214 1.81 6.33 -70.68
CA LEU A 214 0.40 6.50 -70.29
C LEU A 214 -0.10 5.32 -69.45
N THR A 215 0.29 4.10 -69.81
CA THR A 215 -0.06 2.88 -69.05
C THR A 215 0.62 2.88 -67.68
N ALA A 216 1.90 3.29 -67.59
CA ALA A 216 2.61 3.46 -66.31
C ALA A 216 1.97 4.55 -65.43
N ALA A 217 1.38 5.58 -66.05
CA ALA A 217 0.60 6.61 -65.37
C ALA A 217 -0.86 6.19 -65.06
N GLY A 218 -1.28 4.98 -65.44
CA GLY A 218 -2.63 4.45 -65.21
C GLY A 218 -3.72 5.08 -66.09
N ILE A 219 -3.35 5.76 -67.17
CA ILE A 219 -4.26 6.46 -68.09
C ILE A 219 -4.61 5.53 -69.25
N LYS A 220 -5.90 5.38 -69.54
CA LYS A 220 -6.37 4.57 -70.68
C LYS A 220 -6.41 5.45 -71.94
N VAL A 221 -6.07 4.90 -73.09
CA VAL A 221 -6.21 5.59 -74.38
C VAL A 221 -7.51 5.15 -75.05
N GLU A 222 -8.26 6.08 -75.64
CA GLU A 222 -9.45 5.72 -76.43
C GLU A 222 -9.01 4.97 -77.69
N ALA A 223 -9.66 3.85 -78.00
CA ALA A 223 -9.54 3.27 -79.34
C ALA A 223 -10.22 4.21 -80.33
N GLU A 224 -9.59 4.46 -81.49
CA GLU A 224 -10.19 5.17 -82.62
C GLU A 224 -11.41 4.43 -83.19
#